data_AF-A0A1U7YF35-F1
#
_entry.id   AF-A0A1U7YF35-F1
#
_cell.length_a   1.000
_cell.length_b   1.000
_cell.length_c   1.000
_cell.angle_alpha   90.00
_cell.angle_beta   90.00
_cell.angle_gamma   90.00
#
_symmetry.space_group_name_H-M   'P 1'
#
loop_
_entity.id
_entity.type
_entity.pdbx_description
1 polymer ?
#
loop_
_entity_poly.entity_id
_entity_poly.type
_entity_poly.pdbx_seq_one_letter_code
_entity_poly.pdbx_strand_id
1 'polypeptide(L)'
;MAHENRTITSSFIARRYLKEIGSNRDWKVAEFRDRVSVELRAQVTLSQAKRAKMKAIALIDGNIKDQYKIMWDYCNEIDRTNPGSTVCMKFIDNEIPNEPQRFQRIYICFASCKLGFRAGCRKIVGVDGCWLKGPMYGTQLLSAVGMDGNNNIFPVAYAIVEKESKDTWVWFLNHLAADLNIHETGWNFMSDKQKGLIEAFNEVLPHVNHRFCVRHLHNNFKRAGFGGITLKKALWAAAKATTRSKFNNCMEDILKLDPDAATWLNDKDPSEWSMSHFSSDAKCDTLLNNMCEVFNSMILDARDKPIVTLLEKLRYLLMARMLANREKAEKWNLGNVCPKIKDMLHKNQIAAAEYIPRKSNYWSYEILGATVTDNWAVDLQNKSCSCRKWSLTGVPCKHAIAAIWAKKDNILDYVHDCYKVEIYRRIYENSILPMNGPQLWPKSSKVPPLPPKIVRNSKRGRKQKLRRKEQDEVGASRTKMKRKQKSLDCSICHKPGHNKRTCKYNIVQEETTSSVRPKLHVRRGYDEAGHGEVEQEQMGQVEVEIGPEFVWESFQSTQKSDLPFEV
;
A
#
# COMPACT_ATOMS: atom_id res chain seq x y z
N MET A 1 3.06 -15.16 -52.62
CA MET A 1 3.88 -14.73 -51.46
C MET A 1 3.65 -13.24 -51.24
N ALA A 2 2.96 -12.84 -50.17
CA ALA A 2 2.82 -11.42 -49.81
C ALA A 2 2.72 -11.26 -48.29
N HIS A 3 3.65 -11.87 -47.54
CA HIS A 3 3.56 -11.93 -46.08
C HIS A 3 4.42 -10.92 -45.32
N GLU A 4 5.30 -10.18 -46.00
CA GLU A 4 6.10 -9.10 -45.40
C GLU A 4 5.80 -7.75 -46.05
N ASN A 5 4.77 -7.06 -45.57
CA ASN A 5 4.49 -5.69 -46.00
C ASN A 5 5.43 -4.71 -45.26
N ARG A 6 6.49 -4.26 -45.94
CA ARG A 6 7.50 -3.33 -45.39
C ARG A 6 6.94 -1.96 -44.97
N THR A 7 5.73 -1.61 -45.40
CA THR A 7 5.06 -0.35 -45.01
C THR A 7 4.43 -0.40 -43.63
N ILE A 8 4.13 -1.60 -43.11
CA ILE A 8 3.50 -1.81 -41.79
C ILE A 8 4.60 -1.82 -40.72
N THR A 9 5.17 -0.63 -40.52
CA THR A 9 6.19 -0.40 -39.51
C THR A 9 5.56 -0.28 -38.12
N SER A 10 6.37 -0.50 -37.08
CA SER A 10 5.94 -0.22 -35.70
C SER A 10 5.50 1.23 -35.47
N SER A 11 6.04 2.20 -36.23
CA SER A 11 5.63 3.61 -36.15
C SER A 11 4.26 3.85 -36.81
N PHE A 12 3.96 3.16 -37.91
CA PHE A 12 2.65 3.22 -38.55
C PHE A 12 1.58 2.66 -37.63
N ILE A 13 1.77 1.44 -37.10
CA ILE A 13 0.84 0.80 -36.17
C ILE A 13 0.62 1.68 -34.93
N ALA A 14 1.69 2.27 -34.37
CA ALA A 14 1.59 3.13 -33.19
C ALA A 14 0.68 4.35 -33.40
N ARG A 15 0.78 5.01 -34.56
CA ARG A 15 -0.05 6.18 -34.89
C ARG A 15 -1.48 5.78 -35.23
N ARG A 16 -1.65 4.68 -35.98
CA ARG A 16 -2.96 4.20 -36.43
C ARG A 16 -3.88 3.76 -35.29
N TYR A 17 -3.29 3.16 -34.24
CA TYR A 17 -4.00 2.64 -33.06
C TYR A 17 -3.81 3.51 -31.81
N LEU A 18 -3.43 4.78 -31.98
CA LEU A 18 -3.07 5.66 -30.87
C LEU A 18 -4.24 5.87 -29.90
N LYS A 19 -5.45 6.06 -30.43
CA LYS A 19 -6.67 6.29 -29.64
C LYS A 19 -7.07 5.03 -28.87
N GLU A 20 -7.05 3.88 -29.51
CA GLU A 20 -7.42 2.58 -28.94
C GLU A 20 -6.42 2.13 -27.87
N ILE A 21 -5.11 2.37 -28.09
CA ILE A 21 -4.08 2.15 -27.07
C ILE A 21 -4.22 3.16 -25.93
N GLY A 22 -4.65 4.39 -26.23
CA GLY A 22 -4.98 5.40 -25.23
C GLY A 22 -6.12 4.95 -24.31
N SER A 23 -7.20 4.41 -24.88
CA SER A 23 -8.36 3.88 -24.15
C SER A 23 -8.07 2.56 -23.44
N ASN A 24 -7.25 1.67 -24.02
CA ASN A 24 -6.88 0.38 -23.43
C ASN A 24 -5.37 0.20 -23.33
N ARG A 25 -4.79 0.81 -22.28
CA ARG A 25 -3.34 0.75 -22.05
C ARG A 25 -2.85 -0.63 -21.60
N ASP A 26 -3.70 -1.45 -20.98
CA ASP A 26 -3.33 -2.79 -20.51
C ASP A 26 -3.49 -3.89 -21.58
N TRP A 27 -3.94 -3.53 -22.79
CA TRP A 27 -4.16 -4.46 -23.91
C TRP A 27 -3.01 -5.45 -24.08
N LYS A 28 -3.26 -6.76 -23.87
CA LYS A 28 -2.17 -7.73 -23.88
C LYS A 28 -1.49 -7.71 -25.25
N VAL A 29 -0.16 -7.74 -25.28
CA VAL A 29 0.61 -7.59 -26.52
C VAL A 29 0.23 -8.66 -27.57
N ALA A 30 -0.12 -9.87 -27.13
CA ALA A 30 -0.59 -10.92 -28.02
C ALA A 30 -1.95 -10.58 -28.65
N GLU A 31 -2.93 -10.17 -27.83
CA GLU A 31 -4.26 -9.75 -28.28
C GLU A 31 -4.18 -8.52 -29.19
N PHE A 32 -3.33 -7.54 -28.84
CA PHE A 32 -3.08 -6.37 -29.67
C PHE A 32 -2.47 -6.77 -31.02
N ARG A 33 -1.48 -7.67 -31.00
CA ARG A 33 -0.87 -8.21 -32.22
C ARG A 33 -1.89 -8.93 -33.09
N ASP A 34 -2.78 -9.73 -32.50
CA ASP A 34 -3.85 -10.42 -33.24
C ASP A 34 -4.81 -9.42 -33.88
N ARG A 35 -5.28 -8.44 -33.11
CA ARG A 35 -6.18 -7.40 -33.62
C ARG A 35 -5.56 -6.66 -34.80
N VAL A 36 -4.34 -6.17 -34.65
CA VAL A 36 -3.63 -5.44 -35.71
C VAL A 36 -3.41 -6.34 -36.93
N SER A 37 -3.09 -7.61 -36.73
CA SER A 37 -2.82 -8.53 -37.83
C SER A 37 -4.09 -8.83 -38.65
N VAL A 38 -5.22 -9.03 -37.97
CA VAL A 38 -6.53 -9.26 -38.59
C VAL A 38 -6.99 -8.02 -39.36
N GLU A 39 -6.94 -6.86 -38.72
CA GLU A 39 -7.50 -5.62 -39.27
C GLU A 39 -6.65 -5.07 -40.43
N LEU A 40 -5.32 -5.11 -40.31
CA LEU A 40 -4.42 -4.71 -41.39
C LEU A 40 -4.19 -5.81 -42.45
N ARG A 41 -4.80 -6.99 -42.26
CA ARG A 41 -4.62 -8.19 -43.10
C ARG A 41 -3.14 -8.48 -43.38
N ALA A 42 -2.31 -8.35 -42.35
CA ALA A 42 -0.86 -8.46 -42.47
C ALA A 42 -0.25 -9.16 -41.25
N GLN A 43 0.83 -9.90 -41.46
CA GLN A 43 1.49 -10.61 -40.37
C GLN A 43 2.30 -9.64 -39.49
N VAL A 44 1.80 -9.33 -38.31
CA VAL A 44 2.54 -8.53 -37.32
C VAL A 44 3.20 -9.45 -36.30
N THR A 45 4.51 -9.33 -36.16
CA THR A 45 5.23 -10.07 -35.12
C THR A 45 4.93 -9.52 -33.73
N LEU A 46 5.01 -10.35 -32.69
CA LEU A 46 4.88 -9.91 -31.29
C LEU A 46 5.89 -8.79 -30.95
N SER A 47 7.09 -8.86 -31.53
CA SER A 47 8.13 -7.83 -31.37
C SER A 47 7.75 -6.50 -32.03
N GLN A 48 7.15 -6.51 -33.23
CA GLN A 48 6.62 -5.30 -33.88
C GLN A 48 5.45 -4.72 -33.08
N ALA A 49 4.48 -5.54 -32.67
CA ALA A 49 3.35 -5.10 -31.86
C ALA A 49 3.79 -4.51 -30.51
N LYS A 50 4.75 -5.14 -29.84
CA LYS A 50 5.35 -4.60 -28.60
C LYS A 50 6.00 -3.24 -28.85
N ARG A 51 6.80 -3.11 -29.92
CA ARG A 51 7.44 -1.82 -30.29
C ARG A 51 6.41 -0.76 -30.65
N ALA A 52 5.37 -1.12 -31.39
CA ALA A 52 4.28 -0.22 -31.76
C ALA A 52 3.53 0.28 -30.53
N LYS A 53 3.17 -0.63 -29.62
CA LYS A 53 2.52 -0.27 -28.35
C LYS A 53 3.41 0.64 -27.50
N MET A 54 4.71 0.36 -27.39
CA MET A 54 5.65 1.25 -26.68
C MET A 54 5.75 2.63 -27.33
N LYS A 55 5.78 2.71 -28.67
CA LYS A 55 5.79 3.99 -29.40
C LYS A 55 4.50 4.78 -29.22
N ALA A 56 3.35 4.12 -29.28
CA ALA A 56 2.05 4.75 -29.05
C ALA A 56 1.98 5.30 -27.61
N ILE A 57 2.37 4.50 -26.61
CA ILE A 57 2.45 4.95 -25.22
C ILE A 57 3.40 6.15 -25.09
N ALA A 58 4.57 6.14 -25.75
CA ALA A 58 5.49 7.28 -25.72
C ALA A 58 4.94 8.52 -26.44
N LEU A 59 4.09 8.36 -27.45
CA LEU A 59 3.37 9.47 -28.10
C LEU A 59 2.27 10.04 -27.19
N ILE A 60 1.59 9.19 -26.41
CA ILE A 60 0.51 9.60 -25.50
C ILE A 60 1.06 10.23 -24.21
N ASP A 61 2.06 9.59 -23.59
CA ASP A 61 2.65 10.05 -22.33
C ASP A 61 3.76 11.09 -22.53
N GLY A 62 4.22 11.29 -23.77
CA GLY A 62 5.44 12.02 -24.08
C GLY A 62 6.70 11.22 -23.80
N ASN A 63 7.84 11.67 -24.34
CA ASN A 63 9.13 11.09 -24.02
C ASN A 63 9.47 11.41 -22.55
N ILE A 64 10.07 10.45 -21.84
CA ILE A 64 10.59 10.66 -20.47
C ILE A 64 11.42 11.94 -20.41
N LYS A 65 12.29 12.16 -21.39
CA LYS A 65 13.12 13.37 -21.47
C LYS A 65 12.30 14.65 -21.51
N ASP A 66 11.18 14.67 -22.22
CA ASP A 66 10.35 15.86 -22.36
C ASP A 66 9.60 16.17 -21.07
N GLN A 67 9.26 15.16 -20.27
CA GLN A 67 8.67 15.42 -18.95
C GLN A 67 9.65 16.09 -17.98
N TYR A 68 10.94 15.74 -18.02
CA TYR A 68 11.94 16.44 -17.21
C TYR A 68 12.13 17.91 -17.66
N LYS A 69 11.92 18.22 -18.94
CA LYS A 69 11.98 19.61 -19.45
C LYS A 69 10.92 20.53 -18.85
N ILE A 70 9.78 19.98 -18.43
CA ILE A 70 8.64 20.75 -17.90
C ILE A 70 8.48 20.61 -16.37
N MET A 71 9.45 20.03 -15.67
CA MET A 71 9.37 19.83 -14.22
C MET A 71 9.26 21.14 -13.44
N TRP A 72 9.98 22.18 -13.86
CA TRP A 72 9.87 23.49 -13.23
C TRP A 72 8.53 24.16 -13.54
N ASP A 73 8.03 24.06 -14.77
CA ASP A 73 6.68 24.54 -15.14
C ASP A 73 5.61 23.86 -14.26
N TYR A 74 5.77 22.55 -14.02
CA TYR A 74 4.88 21.79 -13.15
C TYR A 74 4.90 22.29 -11.70
N CYS A 75 6.09 22.52 -11.13
CA CYS A 75 6.23 23.04 -9.78
C CYS A 75 5.61 24.44 -9.66
N ASN A 76 5.88 25.31 -10.63
CA ASN A 76 5.29 26.66 -10.68
C ASN A 76 3.76 26.62 -10.73
N GLU A 77 3.18 25.67 -11.47
CA GLU A 77 1.72 25.52 -11.51
C GLU A 77 1.16 25.04 -10.16
N ILE A 78 1.86 24.15 -9.44
CA ILE A 78 1.46 23.77 -8.07
C ILE A 78 1.48 25.01 -7.18
N ASP A 79 2.55 25.78 -7.20
CA ASP A 79 2.69 26.98 -6.35
C ASP A 79 1.61 28.03 -6.67
N ARG A 80 1.28 28.21 -7.95
CA ARG A 80 0.24 29.14 -8.41
C ARG A 80 -1.17 28.72 -8.01
N THR A 81 -1.49 27.43 -8.14
CA THR A 81 -2.86 26.92 -7.97
C THR A 81 -3.14 26.42 -6.56
N ASN A 82 -2.12 25.96 -5.85
CA ASN A 82 -2.20 25.37 -4.52
C ASN A 82 -1.21 26.08 -3.59
N PRO A 83 -1.38 27.41 -3.36
CA PRO A 83 -0.43 28.20 -2.59
C PRO A 83 -0.23 27.64 -1.17
N GLY A 84 1.00 27.74 -0.68
CA GLY A 84 1.41 27.16 0.60
C GLY A 84 1.77 25.67 0.53
N SER A 85 1.65 25.02 -0.62
CA SER A 85 2.19 23.66 -0.82
C SER A 85 3.72 23.68 -0.77
N THR A 86 4.32 22.56 -0.36
CA THR A 86 5.78 22.38 -0.35
C THR A 86 6.16 21.51 -1.53
N VAL A 87 6.92 22.07 -2.47
CA VAL A 87 7.48 21.34 -3.62
C VAL A 87 8.98 21.58 -3.67
N CYS A 88 9.76 20.53 -3.43
CA CYS A 88 11.22 20.64 -3.33
C CYS A 88 11.89 19.64 -4.26
N MET A 89 12.62 20.15 -5.27
CA MET A 89 13.48 19.34 -6.12
C MET A 89 14.93 19.40 -5.65
N LYS A 90 15.60 18.25 -5.68
CA LYS A 90 17.05 18.12 -5.43
C LYS A 90 17.73 17.62 -6.70
N PHE A 91 18.92 18.16 -6.96
CA PHE A 91 19.72 17.84 -8.15
C PHE A 91 21.11 17.33 -7.76
N ILE A 92 21.74 16.64 -8.69
CA ILE A 92 23.17 16.33 -8.65
C ILE A 92 23.86 17.02 -9.82
N ASP A 93 25.09 17.45 -9.59
CA ASP A 93 25.91 18.04 -10.64
C ASP A 93 26.19 17.01 -11.74
N ASN A 94 26.35 17.52 -12.96
CA ASN A 94 26.67 16.68 -14.09
C ASN A 94 28.19 16.43 -14.13
N GLU A 95 28.58 15.20 -14.45
CA GLU A 95 29.99 14.83 -14.64
C GLU A 95 30.60 15.51 -15.87
N ILE A 96 29.77 16.01 -16.78
CA ILE A 96 30.19 16.76 -17.96
C ILE A 96 30.11 18.25 -17.62
N PRO A 97 31.24 18.99 -17.67
CA PRO A 97 31.24 20.44 -17.49
C PRO A 97 30.26 21.13 -18.44
N ASN A 98 29.54 22.14 -17.95
CA ASN A 98 28.57 22.96 -18.70
C ASN A 98 27.26 22.26 -19.13
N GLU A 99 27.02 21.01 -18.72
CA GLU A 99 25.72 20.37 -18.91
C GLU A 99 24.77 20.67 -17.72
N PRO A 100 23.44 20.75 -17.94
CA PRO A 100 22.49 20.96 -16.85
C PRO A 100 22.57 19.88 -15.77
N GLN A 101 22.23 20.26 -14.55
CA GLN A 101 22.15 19.34 -13.42
C GLN A 101 21.12 18.22 -13.68
N ARG A 102 21.34 17.07 -13.05
CA ARG A 102 20.44 15.91 -13.18
C ARG A 102 19.46 15.88 -12.04
N PHE A 103 18.22 15.50 -12.35
CA PHE A 103 17.22 15.21 -11.34
C PHE A 103 17.70 14.12 -10.38
N GLN A 104 17.58 14.38 -9.09
CA GLN A 104 17.85 13.40 -8.04
C GLN A 104 16.55 13.00 -7.33
N ARG A 105 15.83 13.99 -6.77
CA ARG A 105 14.64 13.76 -5.94
C ARG A 105 13.63 14.89 -6.09
N ILE A 106 12.35 14.59 -5.84
CA ILE A 106 11.31 15.60 -5.62
C ILE A 106 10.44 15.19 -4.44
N TYR A 107 10.10 16.14 -3.58
CA TYR A 107 9.16 16.00 -2.47
C TYR A 107 7.96 16.90 -2.73
N ILE A 108 6.76 16.40 -2.43
CA ILE A 108 5.51 17.15 -2.55
C ILE A 108 4.66 16.92 -1.29
N CYS A 109 4.24 18.02 -0.68
CA CYS A 109 3.17 18.05 0.32
C CYS A 109 2.21 19.20 -0.01
N PHE A 110 0.97 18.88 -0.39
CA PHE A 110 -0.04 19.89 -0.67
C PHE A 110 -0.45 20.62 0.60
N ALA A 111 -0.72 21.93 0.49
CA ALA A 111 -1.16 22.76 1.61
C ALA A 111 -2.36 22.14 2.35
N SER A 112 -3.37 21.67 1.60
CA SER A 112 -4.54 21.00 2.14
C SER A 112 -4.20 19.74 2.94
N CYS A 113 -3.19 18.97 2.53
CA CYS A 113 -2.76 17.76 3.23
C CYS A 113 -2.13 18.10 4.59
N LYS A 114 -1.16 19.02 4.63
CA LYS A 114 -0.54 19.40 5.91
C LYS A 114 -1.48 20.15 6.84
N LEU A 115 -2.31 21.06 6.32
CA LEU A 115 -3.30 21.77 7.10
C LEU A 115 -4.36 20.81 7.65
N GLY A 116 -4.89 19.92 6.80
CA GLY A 116 -5.85 18.90 7.20
C GLY A 116 -5.31 17.95 8.26
N PHE A 117 -4.06 17.50 8.11
CA PHE A 117 -3.41 16.66 9.13
C PHE A 117 -3.33 17.39 10.47
N ARG A 118 -2.79 18.62 10.47
CA ARG A 118 -2.63 19.45 11.68
C ARG A 118 -3.97 19.81 12.34
N ALA A 119 -5.04 19.93 11.56
CA ALA A 119 -6.36 20.29 12.05
C ALA A 119 -7.02 19.19 12.91
N GLY A 120 -6.59 17.93 12.78
CA GLY A 120 -7.26 16.87 13.53
C GLY A 120 -6.84 15.42 13.29
N CYS A 121 -5.92 15.13 12.35
CA CYS A 121 -5.41 13.78 12.23
C CYS A 121 -4.67 13.36 13.51
N ARG A 122 -4.71 12.07 13.81
CA ARG A 122 -3.99 11.53 14.96
C ARG A 122 -2.49 11.67 14.74
N LYS A 123 -1.73 11.93 15.82
CA LYS A 123 -0.24 12.02 15.85
C LYS A 123 0.44 10.65 15.61
N ILE A 124 -0.01 9.91 14.59
CA ILE A 124 0.59 8.69 14.08
C ILE A 124 0.76 8.78 12.57
N VAL A 125 1.97 8.52 12.09
CA VAL A 125 2.32 8.58 10.67
C VAL A 125 3.00 7.27 10.26
N GLY A 126 2.41 6.57 9.31
CA GLY A 126 3.06 5.48 8.60
C GLY A 126 4.01 6.04 7.55
N VAL A 127 5.23 5.51 7.50
CA VAL A 127 6.18 5.78 6.41
C VAL A 127 6.55 4.48 5.72
N ASP A 128 6.59 4.53 4.40
CA ASP A 128 7.02 3.40 3.59
C ASP A 128 7.57 3.86 2.23
N GLY A 129 8.51 3.07 1.72
CA GLY A 129 9.10 3.23 0.42
C GLY A 129 8.69 2.10 -0.51
N CYS A 130 8.54 2.43 -1.80
CA CYS A 130 8.08 1.45 -2.76
C CYS A 130 8.68 1.63 -4.16
N TRP A 131 8.95 0.50 -4.83
CA TRP A 131 9.56 0.53 -6.14
C TRP A 131 8.62 1.06 -7.22
N LEU A 132 9.13 2.03 -7.99
CA LEU A 132 8.55 2.46 -9.24
C LEU A 132 8.92 1.49 -10.37
N LYS A 133 8.10 1.51 -11.42
CA LYS A 133 8.13 0.56 -12.53
C LYS A 133 8.22 1.32 -13.86
N GLY A 134 8.38 0.55 -14.93
CA GLY A 134 8.32 1.11 -16.29
C GLY A 134 9.41 2.16 -16.54
N PRO A 135 9.05 3.37 -17.01
CA PRO A 135 9.97 4.49 -17.26
C PRO A 135 10.86 4.87 -16.07
N MET A 136 10.35 4.71 -14.85
CA MET A 136 11.00 5.10 -13.61
C MET A 136 11.67 3.90 -12.90
N TYR A 137 11.93 2.81 -13.62
CA TYR A 137 12.54 1.61 -13.03
C TYR A 137 13.88 1.91 -12.35
N GLY A 138 14.04 1.40 -11.13
CA GLY A 138 15.24 1.61 -10.31
C GLY A 138 15.13 2.80 -9.36
N THR A 139 14.05 3.58 -9.43
CA THR A 139 13.72 4.63 -8.43
C THR A 139 12.62 4.15 -7.50
N GLN A 140 12.44 4.86 -6.39
CA GLN A 140 11.46 4.56 -5.35
C GLN A 140 10.56 5.77 -5.09
N LEU A 141 9.33 5.49 -4.63
CA LEU A 141 8.42 6.47 -4.08
C LEU A 141 8.36 6.25 -2.57
N LEU A 142 8.74 7.28 -1.81
CA LEU A 142 8.55 7.35 -0.37
C LEU A 142 7.21 8.03 -0.09
N SER A 143 6.51 7.57 0.94
CA SER A 143 5.20 8.08 1.31
C SER A 143 5.07 8.24 2.81
N ALA A 144 4.36 9.29 3.23
CA ALA A 144 3.90 9.51 4.59
C ALA A 144 2.37 9.48 4.60
N VAL A 145 1.79 8.63 5.43
CA VAL A 145 0.35 8.40 5.50
C VAL A 145 -0.10 8.46 6.96
N GLY A 146 -1.02 9.36 7.26
CA GLY A 146 -1.65 9.53 8.56
C GLY A 146 -2.93 8.72 8.73
N MET A 147 -3.59 8.94 9.86
CA MET A 147 -4.94 8.45 10.11
C MET A 147 -5.87 9.52 10.64
N ASP A 148 -7.07 9.59 10.07
CA ASP A 148 -8.12 10.49 10.53
C ASP A 148 -8.95 9.91 11.70
N GLY A 149 -9.91 10.71 12.16
CA GLY A 149 -10.86 10.39 13.22
C GLY A 149 -11.89 9.32 12.87
N ASN A 150 -11.91 8.78 11.65
CA ASN A 150 -12.77 7.66 11.29
C ASN A 150 -11.95 6.40 11.01
N ASN A 151 -10.70 6.32 11.47
CA ASN A 151 -9.79 5.21 11.15
C ASN A 151 -9.59 5.01 9.63
N ASN A 152 -9.71 6.05 8.81
CA ASN A 152 -9.32 6.00 7.41
C ASN A 152 -7.88 6.52 7.25
N ILE A 153 -7.23 6.05 6.18
CA ILE A 153 -5.90 6.55 5.82
C ILE A 153 -6.00 7.98 5.29
N PHE A 154 -5.02 8.80 5.63
CA PHE A 154 -4.89 10.18 5.19
C PHE A 154 -3.49 10.40 4.59
N PRO A 155 -3.29 10.30 3.27
CA PRO A 155 -1.97 10.54 2.69
C PRO A 155 -1.54 12.00 2.88
N VAL A 156 -0.30 12.20 3.36
CA VAL A 156 0.21 13.52 3.75
C VAL A 156 1.18 14.07 2.73
N ALA A 157 2.22 13.29 2.41
CA ALA A 157 3.31 13.70 1.54
C ALA A 157 3.90 12.49 0.84
N TYR A 158 4.57 12.75 -0.29
CA TYR A 158 5.30 11.73 -1.02
C TYR A 158 6.54 12.32 -1.68
N ALA A 159 7.52 11.46 -1.97
CA ALA A 159 8.72 11.84 -2.69
C ALA A 159 9.14 10.78 -3.69
N ILE A 160 9.66 11.21 -4.84
CA ILE A 160 10.33 10.35 -5.80
C ILE A 160 11.83 10.46 -5.57
N VAL A 161 12.49 9.32 -5.36
CA VAL A 161 13.89 9.26 -4.92
C VAL A 161 14.66 8.19 -5.68
N GLU A 162 15.98 8.35 -5.78
CA GLU A 162 16.84 7.44 -6.52
C GLU A 162 17.05 6.09 -5.82
N LYS A 163 17.03 6.08 -4.47
CA LYS A 163 17.09 4.86 -3.64
C LYS A 163 16.66 5.13 -2.21
N GLU A 164 16.20 4.11 -1.51
CA GLU A 164 16.04 4.08 -0.05
C GLU A 164 17.42 3.98 0.60
N SER A 165 17.82 5.06 1.25
CA SER A 165 19.07 5.15 2.01
C SER A 165 18.88 6.10 3.19
N LYS A 166 19.82 6.10 4.14
CA LYS A 166 19.81 7.03 5.28
C LYS A 166 19.67 8.48 4.79
N ASP A 167 20.51 8.93 3.86
CA ASP A 167 20.47 10.29 3.30
C ASP A 167 19.11 10.64 2.68
N THR A 168 18.50 9.68 1.98
CA THR A 168 17.16 9.87 1.39
C THR A 168 16.09 10.04 2.46
N TRP A 169 16.13 9.20 3.50
CA TRP A 169 15.17 9.26 4.60
C TRP A 169 15.36 10.50 5.45
N VAL A 170 16.61 10.91 5.75
CA VAL A 170 16.91 12.17 6.44
C VAL A 170 16.30 13.35 5.65
N TRP A 171 16.53 13.39 4.34
CA TRP A 171 15.98 14.46 3.50
C TRP A 171 14.43 14.48 3.52
N PHE A 172 13.80 13.32 3.37
CA PHE A 172 12.34 13.19 3.41
C PHE A 172 11.75 13.57 4.78
N LEU A 173 12.33 13.07 5.87
CA LEU A 173 11.86 13.32 7.23
C LEU A 173 12.04 14.79 7.63
N ASN A 174 13.10 15.46 7.20
CA ASN A 174 13.27 16.89 7.45
C ASN A 174 12.13 17.72 6.83
N HIS A 175 11.77 17.43 5.58
CA HIS A 175 10.66 18.14 4.91
C HIS A 175 9.32 17.81 5.58
N LEU A 176 9.09 16.53 5.89
CA LEU A 176 7.87 16.10 6.58
C LEU A 176 7.74 16.72 7.98
N ALA A 177 8.83 16.78 8.75
CA ALA A 177 8.85 17.36 10.09
C ALA A 177 8.51 18.85 10.06
N ALA A 178 9.08 19.60 9.10
CA ALA A 178 8.73 21.00 8.87
C ALA A 178 7.26 21.16 8.45
N ASP A 179 6.79 20.35 7.49
CA ASP A 179 5.41 20.42 7.00
C ASP A 179 4.36 19.99 8.04
N LEU A 180 4.73 19.24 9.07
CA LEU A 180 3.83 18.84 10.14
C LEU A 180 4.09 19.55 11.48
N ASN A 181 5.06 20.46 11.54
CA ASN A 181 5.51 21.12 12.78
C ASN A 181 5.83 20.10 13.89
N ILE A 182 6.62 19.07 13.56
CA ILE A 182 7.01 18.02 14.50
C ILE A 182 8.13 18.56 15.39
N HIS A 183 7.74 19.25 16.46
CA HIS A 183 8.66 19.83 17.45
C HIS A 183 8.38 19.35 18.88
N GLU A 184 7.23 18.73 19.10
CA GLU A 184 6.77 18.28 20.42
C GLU A 184 6.88 16.77 20.57
N THR A 185 6.82 16.30 21.82
CA THR A 185 6.69 14.88 22.15
C THR A 185 5.31 14.32 21.76
N GLY A 186 5.18 13.00 21.78
CA GLY A 186 3.90 12.30 21.55
C GLY A 186 3.61 11.92 20.09
N TRP A 187 4.50 12.24 19.16
CA TRP A 187 4.45 11.71 17.80
C TRP A 187 4.83 10.24 17.77
N ASN A 188 4.13 9.49 16.91
CA ASN A 188 4.33 8.07 16.71
C ASN A 188 4.55 7.80 15.21
N PHE A 189 5.57 7.04 14.86
CA PHE A 189 5.84 6.63 13.49
C PHE A 189 5.71 5.12 13.34
N MET A 190 5.08 4.66 12.27
CA MET A 190 4.96 3.23 11.94
C MET A 190 5.79 2.94 10.69
N SER A 191 6.66 1.92 10.74
CA SER A 191 7.46 1.52 9.57
C SER A 191 7.80 0.03 9.57
N ASP A 192 8.40 -0.43 8.46
CA ASP A 192 8.76 -1.83 8.22
C ASP A 192 10.25 -2.17 8.50
N LYS A 193 10.96 -1.35 9.30
CA LYS A 193 12.41 -1.52 9.64
C LYS A 193 13.29 -1.62 8.39
N GLN A 194 13.14 -0.66 7.48
CA GLN A 194 13.95 -0.56 6.25
C GLN A 194 15.36 -0.01 6.54
N LYS A 195 16.33 -0.32 5.66
CA LYS A 195 17.73 0.08 5.83
C LYS A 195 17.87 1.61 5.87
N GLY A 196 18.61 2.12 6.85
CA GLY A 196 18.89 3.55 7.02
C GLY A 196 17.74 4.38 7.61
N LEU A 197 16.53 3.83 7.77
CA LEU A 197 15.38 4.58 8.28
C LEU A 197 15.48 4.85 9.79
N ILE A 198 15.93 3.86 10.58
CA ILE A 198 16.12 4.03 12.03
C ILE A 198 17.19 5.10 12.30
N GLU A 199 18.32 5.02 11.61
CA GLU A 199 19.40 6.01 11.70
C GLU A 199 18.91 7.42 11.32
N ALA A 200 18.03 7.52 10.32
CA ALA A 200 17.43 8.79 9.92
C ALA A 200 16.45 9.34 10.98
N PHE A 201 15.66 8.49 11.63
CA PHE A 201 14.81 8.90 12.75
C PHE A 201 15.62 9.41 13.93
N ASN A 202 16.68 8.70 14.32
CA ASN A 202 17.55 9.12 15.41
C ASN A 202 18.23 10.49 15.13
N GLU A 203 18.50 10.79 13.87
CA GLU A 203 19.12 12.05 13.46
C GLU A 203 18.11 13.21 13.39
N VAL A 204 16.94 12.99 12.77
CA VAL A 204 15.98 14.07 12.47
C VAL A 204 14.90 14.23 13.55
N LEU A 205 14.48 13.13 14.16
CA LEU A 205 13.32 13.04 15.04
C LEU A 205 13.61 12.16 16.28
N PRO A 206 14.64 12.46 17.10
CA PRO A 206 15.07 11.59 18.19
C PRO A 206 14.02 11.38 19.29
N HIS A 207 13.01 12.27 19.40
CA HIS A 207 12.01 12.25 20.45
C HIS A 207 10.69 11.57 20.06
N VAL A 208 10.59 11.01 18.85
CA VAL A 208 9.36 10.35 18.39
C VAL A 208 9.36 8.88 18.78
N ASN A 209 8.17 8.34 19.05
CA ASN A 209 8.03 6.91 19.30
C ASN A 209 8.04 6.16 17.98
N HIS A 210 8.99 5.26 17.78
CA HIS A 210 9.03 4.42 16.58
C HIS A 210 8.35 3.08 16.85
N ARG A 211 7.36 2.73 16.03
CA ARG A 211 6.65 1.46 16.04
C ARG A 211 7.00 0.65 14.80
N PHE A 212 7.25 -0.63 14.99
CA PHE A 212 7.49 -1.60 13.93
C PHE A 212 6.23 -2.38 13.62
N CYS A 213 6.00 -2.59 12.32
CA CYS A 213 4.94 -3.46 11.84
C CYS A 213 5.18 -4.89 12.34
N VAL A 214 4.28 -5.41 13.17
CA VAL A 214 4.40 -6.74 13.79
C VAL A 214 4.41 -7.85 12.75
N ARG A 215 3.77 -7.65 11.60
CA ARG A 215 3.89 -8.61 10.47
C ARG A 215 5.33 -8.67 9.94
N HIS A 216 6.02 -7.55 9.82
CA HIS A 216 7.42 -7.54 9.42
C HIS A 216 8.34 -8.07 10.52
N LEU A 217 8.04 -7.78 11.79
CA LEU A 217 8.72 -8.40 12.93
C LEU A 217 8.58 -9.93 12.87
N HIS A 218 7.38 -10.45 12.68
CA HIS A 218 7.10 -11.88 12.51
C HIS A 218 7.85 -12.48 11.31
N ASN A 219 7.94 -11.76 10.19
CA ASN A 219 8.70 -12.23 9.03
C ASN A 219 10.20 -12.31 9.30
N ASN A 220 10.76 -11.38 10.06
CA ASN A 220 12.15 -11.43 10.51
C ASN A 220 12.37 -12.54 11.54
N PHE A 221 11.43 -12.72 12.46
CA PHE A 221 11.40 -13.80 13.45
C PHE A 221 11.43 -15.18 12.76
N LYS A 222 10.58 -15.38 11.74
CA LYS A 222 10.59 -16.59 10.91
C LYS A 222 11.90 -16.77 10.15
N ARG A 223 12.50 -15.70 9.62
CA ARG A 223 13.79 -15.75 8.93
C ARG A 223 14.95 -16.10 9.86
N ALA A 224 14.85 -15.73 11.14
CA ALA A 224 15.84 -16.07 12.17
C ALA A 224 15.77 -17.53 12.63
N GLY A 225 14.80 -18.32 12.13
CA GLY A 225 14.62 -19.73 12.48
C GLY A 225 13.35 -20.02 13.27
N PHE A 226 12.72 -19.00 13.84
CA PHE A 226 11.55 -19.13 14.71
C PHE A 226 10.25 -19.21 13.91
N GLY A 227 10.07 -20.33 13.21
CA GLY A 227 8.86 -20.63 12.44
C GLY A 227 7.76 -21.32 13.26
N GLY A 228 6.61 -21.54 12.63
CA GLY A 228 5.53 -22.34 13.22
C GLY A 228 4.35 -21.52 13.74
N ILE A 229 3.17 -22.13 13.70
CA ILE A 229 1.90 -21.47 14.04
C ILE A 229 1.85 -21.12 15.53
N THR A 230 2.41 -21.97 16.40
CA THR A 230 2.41 -21.76 17.85
C THR A 230 3.22 -20.52 18.25
N LEU A 231 4.48 -20.43 17.81
CA LEU A 231 5.32 -19.25 18.06
C LEU A 231 4.75 -17.98 17.40
N LYS A 232 4.17 -18.09 16.20
CA LYS A 232 3.42 -16.99 15.58
C LYS A 232 2.29 -16.49 16.49
N LYS A 233 1.44 -17.40 17.00
CA LYS A 233 0.34 -17.04 17.90
C LYS A 233 0.84 -16.40 19.20
N ALA A 234 1.91 -16.93 19.79
CA ALA A 234 2.51 -16.41 21.01
C ALA A 234 3.09 -15.00 20.80
N LEU A 235 3.83 -14.76 19.71
CA LEU A 235 4.30 -13.43 19.31
C LEU A 235 3.14 -12.44 19.16
N TRP A 236 2.07 -12.84 18.48
CA TRP A 236 0.89 -12.00 18.30
C TRP A 236 0.15 -11.72 19.62
N ALA A 237 0.15 -12.67 20.56
CA ALA A 237 -0.40 -12.46 21.89
C ALA A 237 0.42 -11.42 22.68
N ALA A 238 1.75 -11.55 22.69
CA ALA A 238 2.65 -10.58 23.31
C ALA A 238 2.51 -9.18 22.68
N ALA A 239 2.44 -9.09 21.35
CA ALA A 239 2.25 -7.82 20.65
C ALA A 239 0.90 -7.16 20.99
N LYS A 240 -0.15 -7.97 21.16
CA LYS A 240 -1.52 -7.51 21.47
C LYS A 240 -1.78 -7.30 22.97
N ALA A 241 -0.86 -7.66 23.85
CA ALA A 241 -1.01 -7.43 25.27
C ALA A 241 -1.10 -5.91 25.52
N THR A 242 -2.12 -5.46 26.25
CA THR A 242 -2.31 -4.04 26.56
C THR A 242 -1.71 -3.63 27.91
N THR A 243 -1.41 -4.60 28.78
CA THR A 243 -0.81 -4.39 30.10
C THR A 243 0.56 -5.06 30.18
N ARG A 244 1.46 -4.51 31.01
CA ARG A 244 2.80 -5.08 31.22
C ARG A 244 2.75 -6.49 31.80
N SER A 245 1.84 -6.74 32.74
CA SER A 245 1.65 -8.09 33.31
C SER A 245 1.23 -9.11 32.24
N LYS A 246 0.26 -8.79 31.38
CA LYS A 246 -0.12 -9.70 30.27
C LYS A 246 1.03 -9.92 29.29
N PHE A 247 1.80 -8.88 29.01
CA PHE A 247 2.98 -8.98 28.16
C PHE A 247 4.03 -9.93 28.75
N ASN A 248 4.36 -9.77 30.03
CA ASN A 248 5.33 -10.62 30.72
C ASN A 248 4.89 -12.08 30.70
N ASN A 249 3.61 -12.37 30.99
CA ASN A 249 3.07 -13.72 30.90
C ASN A 249 3.20 -14.30 29.47
N CYS A 250 2.91 -13.50 28.44
CA CYS A 250 3.11 -13.94 27.06
C CYS A 250 4.60 -14.18 26.73
N MET A 251 5.52 -13.39 27.28
CA MET A 251 6.96 -13.60 27.10
C MET A 251 7.45 -14.86 27.82
N GLU A 252 6.91 -15.18 29.00
CA GLU A 252 7.15 -16.45 29.70
C GLU A 252 6.62 -17.65 28.90
N ASP A 253 5.45 -17.52 28.26
CA ASP A 253 4.92 -18.56 27.39
C ASP A 253 5.81 -18.78 26.17
N ILE A 254 6.36 -17.71 25.59
CA ILE A 254 7.35 -17.81 24.51
C ILE A 254 8.62 -18.49 25.01
N LEU A 255 9.13 -18.14 26.19
CA LEU A 255 10.31 -18.74 26.81
C LEU A 255 10.14 -20.25 27.02
N LYS A 256 8.96 -20.69 27.46
CA LYS A 256 8.62 -22.12 27.61
C LYS A 256 8.55 -22.86 26.27
N LEU A 257 8.11 -22.17 25.21
CA LEU A 257 8.02 -22.75 23.87
C LEU A 257 9.39 -22.83 23.19
N ASP A 258 10.19 -21.78 23.30
CA ASP A 258 11.49 -21.64 22.65
C ASP A 258 12.31 -20.52 23.35
N PRO A 259 13.35 -20.86 24.14
CA PRO A 259 14.18 -19.88 24.84
C PRO A 259 14.97 -18.94 23.93
N ASP A 260 15.40 -19.41 22.76
CA ASP A 260 16.16 -18.61 21.79
C ASP A 260 15.23 -17.57 21.14
N ALA A 261 13.98 -17.96 20.88
CA ALA A 261 12.95 -17.05 20.39
C ALA A 261 12.62 -15.94 21.39
N ALA A 262 12.54 -16.27 22.69
CA ALA A 262 12.33 -15.29 23.75
C ALA A 262 13.49 -14.30 23.86
N THR A 263 14.74 -14.82 23.82
CA THR A 263 15.96 -14.00 23.81
C THR A 263 15.97 -13.05 22.62
N TRP A 264 15.68 -13.55 21.42
CA TRP A 264 15.61 -12.73 20.21
C TRP A 264 14.58 -11.59 20.30
N LEU A 265 13.46 -11.80 20.99
CA LEU A 265 12.45 -10.76 21.20
C LEU A 265 12.86 -9.76 22.28
N ASN A 266 13.52 -10.22 23.34
CA ASN A 266 14.06 -9.36 24.41
C ASN A 266 15.17 -8.42 23.92
N ASP A 267 15.87 -8.76 22.85
CA ASP A 267 16.85 -7.87 22.19
C ASP A 267 16.21 -6.62 21.55
N LYS A 268 14.88 -6.50 21.54
CA LYS A 268 14.14 -5.39 20.94
C LYS A 268 13.36 -4.67 22.02
N ASP A 269 13.30 -3.35 21.94
CA ASP A 269 12.54 -2.56 22.90
C ASP A 269 11.04 -2.87 22.73
N PRO A 270 10.34 -3.34 23.78
CA PRO A 270 8.91 -3.64 23.70
C PRO A 270 8.04 -2.45 23.26
N SER A 271 8.48 -1.21 23.50
CA SER A 271 7.80 0.01 23.03
C SER A 271 7.75 0.13 21.51
N GLU A 272 8.61 -0.61 20.80
CA GLU A 272 8.62 -0.63 19.34
C GLU A 272 7.57 -1.59 18.76
N TRP A 273 7.06 -2.58 19.51
CA TRP A 273 6.24 -3.63 18.90
C TRP A 273 5.07 -4.18 19.74
N SER A 274 4.94 -3.82 21.02
CA SER A 274 3.85 -4.26 21.89
C SER A 274 2.99 -3.11 22.40
N MET A 275 1.67 -3.28 22.31
CA MET A 275 0.70 -2.31 22.84
C MET A 275 0.85 -2.04 24.34
N SER A 276 1.44 -2.98 25.07
CA SER A 276 1.72 -2.88 26.51
C SER A 276 2.77 -1.83 26.85
N HIS A 277 3.51 -1.33 25.86
CA HIS A 277 4.56 -0.32 26.02
C HIS A 277 4.37 0.92 25.13
N PHE A 278 3.42 0.91 24.19
CA PHE A 278 3.10 2.08 23.37
C PHE A 278 2.65 3.28 24.20
N SER A 279 3.03 4.49 23.77
CA SER A 279 2.42 5.72 24.26
C SER A 279 0.93 5.79 23.88
N SER A 280 0.13 6.38 24.78
CA SER A 280 -1.28 6.70 24.58
C SER A 280 -1.54 7.97 23.78
N ASP A 281 -0.52 8.75 23.42
CA ASP A 281 -0.72 10.09 22.82
C ASP A 281 -1.36 10.04 21.44
N ALA A 282 -0.99 9.04 20.62
CA ALA A 282 -1.52 8.86 19.28
C ALA A 282 -3.00 8.41 19.24
N LYS A 283 -3.58 7.98 20.37
CA LYS A 283 -4.92 7.37 20.42
C LYS A 283 -5.06 6.28 19.35
N CYS A 284 -4.09 5.36 19.33
CA CYS A 284 -3.94 4.37 18.29
C CYS A 284 -3.30 3.07 18.81
N ASP A 285 -3.98 1.96 18.56
CA ASP A 285 -3.58 0.58 18.90
C ASP A 285 -3.07 -0.20 17.67
N THR A 286 -2.73 0.48 16.58
CA THR A 286 -2.29 -0.15 15.34
C THR A 286 -0.93 -0.83 15.52
N LEU A 287 -0.89 -2.13 15.19
CA LEU A 287 0.31 -2.98 15.17
C LEU A 287 0.85 -3.25 13.76
N LEU A 288 0.18 -2.74 12.74
CA LEU A 288 0.47 -3.01 11.33
C LEU A 288 0.63 -1.72 10.56
N ASN A 289 1.56 -1.68 9.61
CA ASN A 289 1.68 -0.56 8.67
C ASN A 289 0.59 -0.60 7.57
N ASN A 290 -0.65 -0.88 7.95
CA ASN A 290 -1.79 -1.02 7.04
C ASN A 290 -2.03 0.27 6.25
N MET A 291 -1.75 1.43 6.85
CA MET A 291 -1.98 2.72 6.20
C MET A 291 -1.11 2.90 4.94
N CYS A 292 0.19 2.59 5.02
CA CYS A 292 1.07 2.61 3.86
C CYS A 292 0.75 1.49 2.86
N GLU A 293 0.36 0.30 3.32
CA GLU A 293 0.01 -0.79 2.41
C GLU A 293 -1.24 -0.51 1.59
N VAL A 294 -2.26 0.10 2.19
CA VAL A 294 -3.45 0.55 1.48
C VAL A 294 -3.07 1.63 0.47
N PHE A 295 -2.30 2.65 0.88
CA PHE A 295 -1.85 3.70 -0.04
C PHE A 295 -1.04 3.14 -1.21
N ASN A 296 -0.09 2.25 -0.94
CA ASN A 296 0.72 1.57 -1.95
C ASN A 296 -0.12 0.79 -2.96
N SER A 297 -1.24 0.20 -2.51
CA SER A 297 -2.17 -0.52 -3.36
C SER A 297 -2.97 0.44 -4.26
N MET A 298 -3.33 1.63 -3.75
CA MET A 298 -4.06 2.66 -4.52
C MET A 298 -3.22 3.25 -5.67
N ILE A 299 -1.89 3.27 -5.55
CA ILE A 299 -1.01 3.92 -6.53
C ILE A 299 -0.42 2.93 -7.56
N LEU A 300 -0.86 1.67 -7.60
CA LEU A 300 -0.27 0.65 -8.46
C LEU A 300 -0.25 1.04 -9.94
N ASP A 301 -1.30 1.69 -10.43
CA ASP A 301 -1.45 2.12 -11.84
C ASP A 301 -0.68 3.41 -12.16
N ALA A 302 -0.25 4.14 -11.13
CA ALA A 302 0.59 5.31 -11.27
C ALA A 302 2.07 4.91 -11.35
N ARG A 303 2.49 3.85 -10.66
CA ARG A 303 3.90 3.46 -10.51
C ARG A 303 4.65 3.14 -11.80
N ASP A 304 3.95 2.84 -12.89
CA ASP A 304 4.57 2.55 -14.19
C ASP A 304 4.52 3.72 -15.17
N LYS A 305 4.13 4.91 -14.71
CA LYS A 305 4.08 6.13 -15.51
C LYS A 305 5.39 6.92 -15.44
N PRO A 306 5.70 7.74 -16.45
CA PRO A 306 6.79 8.71 -16.36
C PRO A 306 6.51 9.80 -15.29
N ILE A 307 7.54 10.56 -14.91
CA ILE A 307 7.54 11.38 -13.68
C ILE A 307 6.37 12.36 -13.55
N VAL A 308 6.13 13.27 -14.49
CA VAL A 308 5.03 14.25 -14.42
C VAL A 308 3.67 13.55 -14.44
N THR A 309 3.51 12.52 -15.26
CA THR A 309 2.27 11.73 -15.30
C THR A 309 2.01 10.97 -13.99
N LEU A 310 3.07 10.47 -13.35
CA LEU A 310 3.02 9.84 -12.02
C LEU A 310 2.58 10.88 -10.98
N LEU A 311 3.21 12.06 -10.94
CA LEU A 311 2.87 13.14 -10.01
C LEU A 311 1.42 13.59 -10.20
N GLU A 312 0.95 13.76 -11.44
CA GLU A 312 -0.45 14.12 -11.71
C GLU A 312 -1.46 13.05 -11.29
N LYS A 313 -1.13 11.76 -11.47
CA LYS A 313 -1.98 10.67 -10.96
C LYS A 313 -2.05 10.68 -9.43
N LEU A 314 -0.94 10.95 -8.76
CA LEU A 314 -0.91 11.08 -7.29
C LEU A 314 -1.73 12.29 -6.84
N ARG A 315 -1.52 13.47 -7.45
CA ARG A 315 -2.30 14.69 -7.17
C ARG A 315 -3.80 14.43 -7.34
N TYR A 316 -4.22 13.87 -8.47
CA TYR A 316 -5.63 13.57 -8.71
C TYR A 316 -6.19 12.59 -7.67
N LEU A 317 -5.45 11.53 -7.34
CA LEU A 317 -5.86 10.57 -6.31
C LEU A 317 -6.12 11.25 -4.97
N LEU A 318 -5.22 12.14 -4.56
CA LEU A 318 -5.37 12.90 -3.31
C LEU A 318 -6.56 13.87 -3.38
N MET A 319 -6.70 14.61 -4.49
CA MET A 319 -7.79 15.55 -4.74
C MET A 319 -9.16 14.87 -4.66
N ALA A 320 -9.34 13.77 -5.39
CA ALA A 320 -10.59 13.01 -5.40
C ALA A 320 -10.90 12.40 -4.02
N ARG A 321 -9.87 11.96 -3.30
CA ARG A 321 -10.04 11.39 -1.94
C ARG A 321 -10.46 12.45 -0.92
N MET A 322 -9.89 13.64 -0.99
CA MET A 322 -10.29 14.75 -0.11
C MET A 322 -11.75 15.11 -0.32
N LEU A 323 -12.18 15.27 -1.59
CA LEU A 323 -13.57 15.55 -1.92
C LEU A 323 -14.50 14.44 -1.42
N ALA A 324 -14.22 13.19 -1.77
CA ALA A 324 -15.07 12.06 -1.39
C ALA A 324 -15.20 11.90 0.14
N ASN A 325 -14.16 12.25 0.90
CA ASN A 325 -14.22 12.22 2.36
C ASN A 325 -14.97 13.41 2.96
N ARG A 326 -14.88 14.59 2.34
CA ARG A 326 -15.67 15.77 2.72
C ARG A 326 -17.18 15.54 2.52
N GLU A 327 -17.58 15.12 1.33
CA GLU A 327 -18.99 14.85 0.99
C GLU A 327 -19.60 13.74 1.86
N LYS A 328 -18.78 12.75 2.26
CA LYS A 328 -19.21 11.74 3.24
C LYS A 328 -19.50 12.36 4.61
N ALA A 329 -18.66 13.29 5.06
CA ALA A 329 -18.78 13.90 6.38
C ALA A 329 -19.91 14.93 6.48
N GLU A 330 -20.33 15.54 5.37
CA GLU A 330 -21.50 16.42 5.30
C GLU A 330 -22.79 15.71 5.71
N LYS A 331 -22.88 14.41 5.45
CA LYS A 331 -24.02 13.56 5.81
C LYS A 331 -24.05 13.15 7.28
N TRP A 332 -23.00 13.46 8.05
CA TRP A 332 -22.89 13.06 9.46
C TRP A 332 -23.30 14.19 10.39
N ASN A 333 -24.03 13.87 11.45
CA ASN A 333 -24.50 14.85 12.42
C ASN A 333 -23.35 15.43 13.24
N LEU A 334 -23.38 16.76 13.41
CA LEU A 334 -22.54 17.44 14.40
C LEU A 334 -22.94 17.03 15.83
N GLY A 335 -22.03 17.18 16.79
CA GLY A 335 -22.11 16.70 18.16
C GLY A 335 -21.84 15.19 18.30
N ASN A 336 -21.56 14.49 17.19
CA ASN A 336 -21.41 13.04 17.18
C ASN A 336 -19.98 12.58 16.89
N VAL A 337 -19.74 11.27 17.05
CA VAL A 337 -18.47 10.62 16.67
C VAL A 337 -18.57 10.00 15.28
N CYS A 338 -17.42 9.80 14.65
CA CYS A 338 -17.33 9.23 13.31
C CYS A 338 -17.94 7.81 13.22
N PRO A 339 -18.53 7.40 12.08
CA PRO A 339 -19.28 6.14 11.98
C PRO A 339 -18.53 4.87 12.41
N LYS A 340 -17.28 4.67 11.98
CA LYS A 340 -16.50 3.47 12.36
C LYS A 340 -16.20 3.43 13.87
N ILE A 341 -16.22 4.58 14.53
CA ILE A 341 -16.04 4.68 15.98
C ILE A 341 -17.33 4.29 16.69
N LYS A 342 -18.50 4.64 16.13
CA LYS A 342 -19.79 4.11 16.61
C LYS A 342 -19.85 2.59 16.51
N ASP A 343 -19.41 2.02 15.38
CA ASP A 343 -19.37 0.57 15.21
C ASP A 343 -18.48 -0.11 16.25
N MET A 344 -17.33 0.50 16.56
CA MET A 344 -16.43 0.01 17.59
C MET A 344 -17.02 0.13 19.00
N LEU A 345 -17.70 1.24 19.29
CA LEU A 345 -18.42 1.44 20.55
C LEU A 345 -19.54 0.42 20.72
N HIS A 346 -20.31 0.14 19.67
CA HIS A 346 -21.39 -0.85 19.71
C HIS A 346 -20.85 -2.24 20.08
N LYS A 347 -19.74 -2.67 19.48
CA LYS A 347 -19.05 -3.92 19.85
C LYS A 347 -18.59 -3.92 21.32
N ASN A 348 -18.04 -2.79 21.79
CA ASN A 348 -17.61 -2.68 23.18
C ASN A 348 -18.80 -2.66 24.16
N GLN A 349 -19.96 -2.11 23.76
CA GLN A 349 -21.20 -2.13 24.55
C GLN A 349 -21.73 -3.55 24.72
N ILE A 350 -21.81 -4.34 23.65
CA ILE A 350 -22.22 -5.74 23.74
C ILE A 350 -21.34 -6.49 24.74
N ALA A 351 -20.01 -6.33 24.64
CA ALA A 351 -19.07 -6.96 25.55
C ALA A 351 -19.07 -6.36 26.98
N ALA A 352 -19.68 -5.19 27.19
CA ALA A 352 -19.76 -4.56 28.51
C ALA A 352 -20.88 -5.17 29.37
N ALA A 353 -21.90 -5.77 28.75
CA ALA A 353 -23.01 -6.42 29.45
C ALA A 353 -22.59 -7.62 30.31
N GLU A 354 -21.42 -8.20 30.04
CA GLU A 354 -20.84 -9.31 30.81
C GLU A 354 -20.18 -8.87 32.12
N TYR A 355 -20.11 -7.56 32.40
CA TYR A 355 -19.37 -7.01 33.52
C TYR A 355 -20.28 -6.32 34.54
N ILE A 356 -19.98 -6.49 35.82
CA ILE A 356 -20.74 -5.91 36.93
C ILE A 356 -19.96 -4.74 37.54
N PRO A 357 -20.45 -3.49 37.43
CA PRO A 357 -19.79 -2.34 38.02
C PRO A 357 -20.11 -2.20 39.52
N ARG A 358 -19.07 -1.97 40.32
CA ARG A 358 -19.13 -1.57 41.73
C ARG A 358 -18.58 -0.15 41.88
N LYS A 359 -19.44 0.76 42.30
CA LYS A 359 -19.06 2.17 42.48
C LYS A 359 -18.23 2.32 43.77
N SER A 360 -17.02 2.86 43.64
CA SER A 360 -16.18 3.21 44.79
C SER A 360 -16.41 4.68 45.20
N ASN A 361 -16.38 5.60 44.24
CA ASN A 361 -16.68 7.01 44.45
C ASN A 361 -17.39 7.60 43.20
N TYR A 362 -17.47 8.93 43.07
CA TYR A 362 -18.19 9.57 41.97
C TYR A 362 -17.58 9.31 40.57
N TRP A 363 -16.28 9.03 40.49
CA TRP A 363 -15.53 8.83 39.25
C TRP A 363 -14.88 7.45 39.12
N SER A 364 -14.69 6.72 40.22
CA SER A 364 -13.96 5.46 40.28
C SER A 364 -14.88 4.25 40.49
N TYR A 365 -14.62 3.21 39.70
CA TYR A 365 -15.40 1.97 39.69
C TYR A 365 -14.47 0.75 39.67
N GLU A 366 -14.82 -0.27 40.44
CA GLU A 366 -14.31 -1.64 40.25
C GLU A 366 -15.27 -2.39 39.32
N ILE A 367 -14.75 -2.99 38.27
CA ILE A 367 -15.53 -3.72 37.27
C ILE A 367 -15.22 -5.21 37.39
N LEU A 368 -16.22 -5.99 37.79
CA LEU A 368 -16.09 -7.44 37.99
C LEU A 368 -16.41 -8.19 36.70
N GLY A 369 -15.50 -9.07 36.30
CA GLY A 369 -15.71 -10.04 35.23
C GLY A 369 -16.24 -11.38 35.74
N ALA A 370 -16.17 -12.39 34.88
CA ALA A 370 -16.66 -13.74 35.17
C ALA A 370 -15.85 -14.48 36.25
N THR A 371 -14.61 -14.08 36.50
CA THR A 371 -13.72 -14.68 37.50
C THR A 371 -13.21 -13.63 38.47
N VAL A 372 -12.82 -14.07 39.68
CA VAL A 372 -12.22 -13.21 40.72
C VAL A 372 -10.95 -12.51 40.22
N THR A 373 -10.30 -13.07 39.21
CA THR A 373 -9.08 -12.53 38.59
C THR A 373 -9.33 -11.59 37.42
N ASP A 374 -10.59 -11.41 36.96
CA ASP A 374 -10.96 -10.51 35.86
C ASP A 374 -11.57 -9.19 36.37
N ASN A 375 -11.00 -8.64 37.45
CA ASN A 375 -11.41 -7.36 38.02
C ASN A 375 -10.60 -6.20 37.42
N TRP A 376 -11.27 -5.08 37.14
CA TRP A 376 -10.65 -3.92 36.49
C TRP A 376 -11.03 -2.62 37.20
N ALA A 377 -10.03 -1.82 37.57
CA ALA A 377 -10.25 -0.45 38.01
C ALA A 377 -10.50 0.47 36.80
N VAL A 378 -11.53 1.31 36.90
CA VAL A 378 -11.90 2.35 35.92
C VAL A 378 -11.95 3.71 36.62
N ASP A 379 -11.38 4.72 35.97
CA ASP A 379 -11.47 6.12 36.37
C ASP A 379 -12.09 6.92 35.22
N LEU A 380 -13.33 7.35 35.42
CA LEU A 380 -14.10 8.10 34.44
C LEU A 380 -13.63 9.56 34.32
N GLN A 381 -13.09 10.16 35.38
CA GLN A 381 -12.59 11.54 35.35
C GLN A 381 -11.36 11.65 34.45
N ASN A 382 -10.42 10.74 34.64
CA ASN A 382 -9.17 10.69 33.86
C ASN A 382 -9.31 9.89 32.56
N LYS A 383 -10.52 9.43 32.22
CA LYS A 383 -10.83 8.62 31.04
C LYS A 383 -9.87 7.43 30.89
N SER A 384 -9.66 6.70 31.98
CA SER A 384 -8.67 5.63 32.06
C SER A 384 -9.28 4.33 32.58
N CYS A 385 -8.65 3.22 32.21
CA CYS A 385 -9.00 1.88 32.66
C CYS A 385 -7.72 1.08 32.81
N SER A 386 -7.62 0.28 33.87
CA SER A 386 -6.49 -0.60 34.16
C SER A 386 -6.20 -1.62 33.04
N CYS A 387 -7.18 -1.94 32.19
CA CYS A 387 -6.96 -2.71 30.96
C CYS A 387 -6.17 -1.96 29.87
N ARG A 388 -5.91 -0.66 30.09
CA ARG A 388 -5.19 0.31 29.26
C ARG A 388 -5.76 0.59 27.86
N LYS A 389 -6.73 -0.20 27.42
CA LYS A 389 -7.31 -0.06 26.06
C LYS A 389 -7.89 1.33 25.83
N TRP A 390 -8.62 1.89 26.80
CA TRP A 390 -9.20 3.23 26.66
C TRP A 390 -8.14 4.32 26.50
N SER A 391 -7.10 4.31 27.34
CA SER A 391 -6.02 5.29 27.22
C SER A 391 -5.27 5.17 25.88
N LEU A 392 -5.03 3.94 25.41
CA LEU A 392 -4.35 3.65 24.15
C LEU A 392 -5.15 4.08 22.93
N THR A 393 -6.46 3.83 22.90
CA THR A 393 -7.30 4.09 21.72
C THR A 393 -8.03 5.41 21.78
N GLY A 394 -8.23 6.00 22.96
CA GLY A 394 -9.11 7.14 23.17
C GLY A 394 -10.61 6.79 23.08
N VAL A 395 -10.97 5.52 23.03
CA VAL A 395 -12.36 5.05 22.96
C VAL A 395 -12.67 4.17 24.16
N PRO A 396 -13.78 4.43 24.89
CA PRO A 396 -14.19 3.62 26.03
C PRO A 396 -14.14 2.12 25.72
N CYS A 397 -13.38 1.37 26.51
CA CYS A 397 -13.38 -0.08 26.46
C CYS A 397 -14.65 -0.64 27.12
N LYS A 398 -14.88 -1.95 26.98
CA LYS A 398 -16.02 -2.63 27.60
C LYS A 398 -16.15 -2.38 29.11
N HIS A 399 -15.02 -2.34 29.84
CA HIS A 399 -15.00 -2.05 31.27
C HIS A 399 -15.42 -0.62 31.59
N ALA A 400 -14.90 0.35 30.81
CA ALA A 400 -15.25 1.75 30.94
C ALA A 400 -16.74 1.98 30.65
N ILE A 401 -17.29 1.30 29.64
CA ILE A 401 -18.71 1.42 29.30
C ILE A 401 -19.60 0.90 30.43
N ALA A 402 -19.25 -0.21 31.08
CA ALA A 402 -19.98 -0.69 32.25
C ALA A 402 -20.00 0.35 33.39
N ALA A 403 -18.87 1.03 33.65
CA ALA A 403 -18.81 2.14 34.61
C ALA A 403 -19.69 3.33 34.20
N ILE A 404 -19.65 3.73 32.92
CA ILE A 404 -20.45 4.84 32.38
C ILE A 404 -21.94 4.56 32.53
N TRP A 405 -22.38 3.33 32.22
CA TRP A 405 -23.76 2.90 32.42
C TRP A 405 -24.20 2.96 33.88
N ALA A 406 -23.34 2.52 34.81
CA ALA A 406 -23.63 2.64 36.24
C ALA A 406 -23.72 4.09 36.73
N LYS A 407 -22.99 5.01 36.09
CA LYS A 407 -23.08 6.46 36.33
C LYS A 407 -24.32 7.09 35.70
N LYS A 408 -24.93 6.42 34.71
CA LYS A 408 -26.04 6.90 33.86
C LYS A 408 -25.65 8.07 32.95
N ASP A 409 -24.40 8.11 32.52
CA ASP A 409 -23.92 9.12 31.56
C ASP A 409 -23.98 8.62 30.12
N ASN A 410 -23.83 9.56 29.17
CA ASN A 410 -23.72 9.25 27.75
C ASN A 410 -22.30 8.81 27.39
N ILE A 411 -22.16 7.63 26.76
CA ILE A 411 -20.87 7.06 26.33
C ILE A 411 -20.10 8.00 25.38
N LEU A 412 -20.79 8.73 24.52
CA LEU A 412 -20.15 9.56 23.49
C LEU A 412 -19.30 10.68 24.10
N ASP A 413 -19.67 11.18 25.28
CA ASP A 413 -18.94 12.25 26.00
C ASP A 413 -17.56 11.78 26.51
N TYR A 414 -17.39 10.47 26.59
CA TYR A 414 -16.17 9.80 27.03
C TYR A 414 -15.22 9.40 25.89
N VAL A 415 -15.63 9.65 24.63
CA VAL A 415 -14.78 9.43 23.45
C VAL A 415 -13.81 10.60 23.27
N HIS A 416 -12.58 10.32 22.88
CA HIS A 416 -11.58 11.34 22.62
C HIS A 416 -11.96 12.23 21.43
N ASP A 417 -11.66 13.53 21.52
CA ASP A 417 -12.12 14.54 20.57
C ASP A 417 -11.68 14.28 19.13
N CYS A 418 -10.51 13.66 18.91
CA CYS A 418 -10.02 13.33 17.57
C CYS A 418 -10.98 12.45 16.73
N TYR A 419 -11.97 11.80 17.37
CA TYR A 419 -12.98 10.98 16.72
C TYR A 419 -14.29 11.73 16.41
N LYS A 420 -14.41 12.98 16.83
CA LYS A 420 -15.62 13.79 16.62
C LYS A 420 -15.78 14.19 15.15
N VAL A 421 -17.03 14.29 14.71
CA VAL A 421 -17.37 14.66 13.32
C VAL A 421 -16.87 16.07 12.99
N GLU A 422 -16.88 16.99 13.94
CA GLU A 422 -16.37 18.37 13.75
C GLU A 422 -14.87 18.37 13.42
N ILE A 423 -14.10 17.52 14.12
CA ILE A 423 -12.67 17.37 13.85
C ILE A 423 -12.48 16.78 12.46
N TYR A 424 -13.24 15.74 12.12
CA TYR A 424 -13.15 15.13 10.81
C TYR A 424 -13.47 16.13 9.68
N ARG A 425 -14.50 16.96 9.84
CA ARG A 425 -14.84 18.00 8.85
C ARG A 425 -13.71 19.01 8.68
N ARG A 426 -13.07 19.44 9.77
CA ARG A 426 -11.88 20.32 9.73
C ARG A 426 -10.69 19.69 9.00
N ILE A 427 -10.44 18.39 9.18
CA ILE A 427 -9.37 17.66 8.46
C ILE A 427 -9.54 17.80 6.93
N TYR A 428 -10.78 17.77 6.44
CA TYR A 428 -11.08 17.80 5.00
C TYR A 428 -11.60 19.16 4.51
N GLU A 429 -11.53 20.22 5.30
CA GLU A 429 -12.02 21.56 4.96
C GLU A 429 -11.29 22.13 3.74
N ASN A 430 -9.98 21.95 3.69
CA ASN A 430 -9.13 22.43 2.59
C ASN A 430 -9.15 21.47 1.39
N SER A 431 -9.10 22.01 0.18
CA SER A 431 -9.08 21.24 -1.08
C SER A 431 -7.71 21.29 -1.75
N ILE A 432 -7.33 20.22 -2.45
CA ILE A 432 -6.35 20.34 -3.55
C ILE A 432 -7.09 20.94 -4.74
N LEU A 433 -6.62 22.08 -5.23
CA LEU A 433 -7.25 22.82 -6.31
C LEU A 433 -6.84 22.28 -7.68
N PRO A 434 -7.71 22.43 -8.71
CA PRO A 434 -7.42 22.02 -10.07
C PRO A 434 -6.17 22.73 -10.62
N MET A 435 -5.43 22.01 -11.47
CA MET A 435 -4.31 22.54 -12.24
C MET A 435 -4.69 22.54 -13.71
N ASN A 436 -4.18 23.52 -14.46
CA ASN A 436 -4.33 23.52 -15.91
C ASN A 436 -3.54 22.37 -16.56
N GLY A 437 -3.70 22.18 -17.87
CA GLY A 437 -2.80 21.33 -18.65
C GLY A 437 -1.45 22.00 -18.94
N PRO A 438 -0.41 21.22 -19.32
CA PRO A 438 0.96 21.72 -19.57
C PRO A 438 1.08 22.90 -20.54
N GLN A 439 0.10 23.05 -21.43
CA GLN A 439 0.02 24.14 -22.41
C GLN A 439 -0.26 25.51 -21.77
N LEU A 440 -0.80 25.57 -20.56
CA LEU A 440 -1.07 26.81 -19.81
C LEU A 440 -0.20 26.94 -18.56
N TRP A 441 0.70 25.99 -18.27
CA TRP A 441 1.57 26.09 -17.11
C TRP A 441 2.54 27.27 -17.26
N PRO A 442 2.77 28.07 -16.19
CA PRO A 442 3.75 29.15 -16.20
C PRO A 442 5.14 28.63 -16.58
N LYS A 443 5.75 29.23 -17.61
CA LYS A 443 7.08 28.84 -18.05
C LYS A 443 8.13 29.30 -17.06
N SER A 444 8.99 28.37 -16.64
CA SER A 444 10.10 28.68 -15.75
C SER A 444 11.29 29.26 -16.52
N SER A 445 11.96 30.25 -15.92
CA SER A 445 13.27 30.72 -16.37
C SER A 445 14.42 29.80 -15.93
N LYS A 446 14.16 28.82 -15.06
CA LYS A 446 15.16 27.88 -14.55
C LYS A 446 15.54 26.86 -15.62
N VAL A 447 16.82 26.52 -15.69
CA VAL A 447 17.32 25.47 -16.59
C VAL A 447 16.64 24.13 -16.25
N PRO A 448 15.99 23.48 -17.23
CA PRO A 448 15.34 22.20 -16.95
C PRO A 448 16.34 21.09 -16.63
N PRO A 449 16.03 20.22 -15.65
CA PRO A 449 16.94 19.16 -15.26
C PRO A 449 17.02 18.07 -16.33
N LEU A 450 18.17 17.43 -16.42
CA LEU A 450 18.28 16.18 -17.16
C LEU A 450 17.65 15.02 -16.35
N PRO A 451 17.15 13.96 -17.03
CA PRO A 451 16.70 12.76 -16.35
C PRO A 451 17.81 12.12 -15.49
N PRO A 452 17.44 11.32 -14.47
CA PRO A 452 18.38 10.48 -13.73
C PRO A 452 19.20 9.59 -14.66
N LYS A 453 20.41 9.24 -14.22
CA LYS A 453 21.19 8.21 -14.89
C LYS A 453 20.42 6.89 -14.85
N ILE A 454 20.08 6.35 -16.02
CA ILE A 454 19.35 5.09 -16.13
C ILE A 454 20.23 3.98 -15.55
N VAL A 455 19.85 3.42 -14.42
CA VAL A 455 20.46 2.19 -13.90
C VAL A 455 20.01 1.04 -14.81
N ARG A 456 20.75 0.78 -15.88
CA ARG A 456 20.59 -0.43 -16.72
C ARG A 456 21.06 -1.65 -15.94
N ASN A 457 20.28 -2.11 -14.96
CA ASN A 457 20.52 -3.43 -14.38
C ASN A 457 19.98 -4.50 -15.35
N SER A 458 20.91 -5.26 -15.93
CA SER A 458 20.70 -6.32 -16.93
C SER A 458 19.90 -7.54 -16.43
N LYS A 459 19.53 -7.58 -15.14
CA LYS A 459 18.72 -8.68 -14.57
C LYS A 459 17.24 -8.36 -14.71
N ARG A 460 16.67 -8.63 -15.89
CA ARG A 460 15.22 -8.65 -16.14
C ARG A 460 14.58 -9.79 -15.34
N GLY A 461 14.36 -9.59 -14.04
CA GLY A 461 13.45 -10.41 -13.25
C GLY A 461 12.01 -10.28 -13.75
N ARG A 462 11.21 -11.33 -13.55
CA ARG A 462 9.79 -11.36 -13.96
C ARG A 462 9.05 -10.16 -13.33
N LYS A 463 8.39 -9.34 -14.15
CA LYS A 463 7.62 -8.16 -13.70
C LYS A 463 6.53 -8.58 -12.71
N GLN A 464 6.75 -8.40 -11.42
CA GLN A 464 5.73 -8.67 -10.42
C GLN A 464 4.84 -7.41 -10.28
N LYS A 465 3.57 -7.52 -10.71
CA LYS A 465 2.60 -6.42 -10.53
C LYS A 465 2.17 -6.29 -9.06
N LEU A 466 1.99 -7.40 -8.36
CA LEU A 466 1.52 -7.48 -6.97
C LEU A 466 2.61 -7.99 -6.01
N ARG A 467 2.52 -7.62 -4.74
CA ARG A 467 3.30 -8.25 -3.66
C ARG A 467 3.01 -9.76 -3.63
N ARG A 468 4.00 -10.58 -3.29
CA ARG A 468 3.77 -12.01 -3.10
C ARG A 468 3.03 -12.19 -1.77
N LYS A 469 1.77 -12.62 -1.84
CA LYS A 469 0.99 -13.02 -0.67
C LYS A 469 1.56 -14.30 -0.06
N GLU A 470 1.70 -14.35 1.26
CA GLU A 470 2.10 -15.58 1.98
C GLU A 470 0.97 -16.63 1.99
N GLN A 471 1.30 -17.90 2.27
CA GLN A 471 0.32 -19.00 2.27
C GLN A 471 -0.88 -18.77 3.20
N ASP A 472 -0.68 -17.98 4.26
CA ASP A 472 -1.69 -17.66 5.26
C ASP A 472 -2.45 -16.35 4.96
N GLU A 473 -2.15 -15.66 3.85
CA GLU A 473 -2.84 -14.43 3.45
C GLU A 473 -4.12 -14.72 2.65
N VAL A 474 -5.18 -13.96 2.94
CA VAL A 474 -6.46 -14.07 2.22
C VAL A 474 -6.25 -13.78 0.73
N GLY A 475 -6.62 -14.75 -0.13
CA GLY A 475 -6.40 -14.72 -1.57
C GLY A 475 -5.01 -15.19 -2.02
N ALA A 476 -4.20 -15.80 -1.14
CA ALA A 476 -3.07 -16.62 -1.58
C ALA A 476 -3.57 -17.89 -2.28
N SER A 477 -2.92 -18.28 -3.38
CA SER A 477 -3.32 -19.49 -4.13
C SER A 477 -3.12 -20.73 -3.25
N ARG A 478 -4.22 -21.20 -2.61
CA ARG A 478 -4.27 -22.41 -1.78
C ARG A 478 -4.08 -23.70 -2.60
N THR A 479 -4.19 -23.61 -3.93
CA THR A 479 -4.44 -24.76 -4.81
C THR A 479 -3.23 -25.31 -5.58
N LYS A 480 -2.01 -24.79 -5.38
CA LYS A 480 -0.81 -25.37 -6.03
C LYS A 480 0.25 -25.72 -5.01
N MET A 481 0.25 -26.99 -4.58
CA MET A 481 1.42 -27.60 -3.95
C MET A 481 2.65 -27.31 -4.82
N LYS A 482 3.70 -26.73 -4.23
CA LYS A 482 5.00 -26.70 -4.91
C LYS A 482 5.41 -28.16 -5.10
N ARG A 483 5.57 -28.61 -6.35
CA ARG A 483 6.27 -29.87 -6.63
C ARG A 483 7.66 -29.75 -6.00
N LYS A 484 7.87 -30.41 -4.86
CA LYS A 484 9.21 -30.75 -4.38
C LYS A 484 9.74 -31.74 -5.41
N GLN A 485 10.51 -31.25 -6.37
CA GLN A 485 11.17 -32.12 -7.34
C GLN A 485 12.24 -32.89 -6.58
N LYS A 486 11.90 -34.11 -6.15
CA LYS A 486 12.85 -35.07 -5.58
C LYS A 486 13.72 -35.51 -6.74
N SER A 487 14.97 -35.05 -6.72
CA SER A 487 16.02 -35.24 -7.72
C SER A 487 15.68 -34.77 -9.14
N LEU A 488 16.72 -34.27 -9.81
CA LEU A 488 16.68 -33.80 -11.18
C LEU A 488 17.78 -34.58 -11.87
N ASP A 489 17.45 -35.82 -12.19
CA ASP A 489 18.37 -36.79 -12.78
C ASP A 489 18.32 -36.61 -14.29
N CYS A 490 19.50 -36.45 -14.89
CA CYS A 490 19.61 -36.16 -16.29
C CYS A 490 19.17 -37.37 -17.12
N SER A 491 18.17 -37.22 -18.00
CA SER A 491 17.71 -38.34 -18.85
C SER A 491 18.72 -38.81 -19.92
N ILE A 492 19.90 -38.17 -20.03
CA ILE A 492 20.99 -38.60 -20.92
C ILE A 492 22.03 -39.40 -20.15
N CYS A 493 22.54 -38.85 -19.04
CA CYS A 493 23.66 -39.48 -18.31
C CYS A 493 23.25 -40.08 -16.96
N HIS A 494 21.96 -40.00 -16.63
CA HIS A 494 21.33 -40.51 -15.40
C HIS A 494 21.93 -40.00 -14.08
N LYS A 495 22.82 -38.99 -14.14
CA LYS A 495 23.40 -38.38 -12.93
C LYS A 495 22.49 -37.28 -12.35
N PRO A 496 22.43 -37.17 -11.02
CA PRO A 496 21.65 -36.14 -10.34
C PRO A 496 22.25 -34.73 -10.53
N GLY A 497 21.41 -33.71 -10.39
CA GLY A 497 21.83 -32.31 -10.25
C GLY A 497 21.79 -31.46 -11.53
N HIS A 498 21.37 -32.01 -12.68
CA HIS A 498 21.23 -31.27 -13.94
C HIS A 498 20.25 -31.96 -14.90
N ASN A 499 19.67 -31.22 -15.86
CA ASN A 499 18.77 -31.82 -16.87
C ASN A 499 19.47 -32.02 -18.21
N LYS A 500 18.78 -32.70 -19.14
CA LYS A 500 19.21 -32.95 -20.53
C LYS A 500 19.82 -31.71 -21.21
N ARG A 501 19.24 -30.52 -21.03
CA ARG A 501 19.67 -29.29 -21.71
C ARG A 501 21.00 -28.74 -21.21
N THR A 502 21.42 -29.12 -20.01
CA THR A 502 22.66 -28.66 -19.38
C THR A 502 23.65 -29.81 -19.18
N CYS A 503 23.40 -30.96 -19.83
CA CYS A 503 24.25 -32.13 -19.74
C CYS A 503 25.49 -31.97 -20.62
N LYS A 504 26.67 -32.13 -20.03
CA LYS A 504 27.95 -32.04 -20.76
C LYS A 504 28.10 -33.12 -21.85
N TYR A 505 27.41 -34.25 -21.72
CA TYR A 505 27.36 -35.31 -22.73
C TYR A 505 26.47 -34.96 -23.94
N ASN A 506 25.70 -33.88 -23.88
CA ASN A 506 24.82 -33.44 -24.96
C ASN A 506 25.58 -32.72 -26.10
N ILE A 507 26.91 -32.53 -25.97
CA ILE A 507 27.75 -31.82 -26.94
C ILE A 507 28.45 -32.78 -27.93
N VAL A 508 28.41 -34.10 -27.70
CA VAL A 508 29.23 -35.08 -28.47
C VAL A 508 28.40 -35.89 -29.49
N GLN A 509 27.16 -35.50 -29.81
CA GLN A 509 26.32 -36.23 -30.77
C GLN A 509 25.73 -35.37 -31.91
N GLU A 510 26.35 -34.24 -32.25
CA GLU A 510 26.05 -33.53 -33.49
C GLU A 510 27.22 -33.66 -34.47
N GLU A 511 27.49 -34.89 -34.92
CA GLU A 511 28.13 -35.10 -36.22
C GLU A 511 27.80 -36.51 -36.74
N THR A 512 27.38 -36.56 -38.01
CA THR A 512 27.08 -37.73 -38.85
C THR A 512 25.75 -38.47 -38.65
N THR A 513 24.73 -38.11 -39.44
CA THR A 513 24.31 -38.85 -40.65
C THR A 513 22.88 -38.51 -41.05
N SER A 514 22.70 -38.28 -42.36
CA SER A 514 21.41 -38.16 -43.02
C SER A 514 20.63 -39.48 -42.94
N SER A 515 19.35 -39.44 -42.61
CA SER A 515 18.38 -40.34 -43.25
C SER A 515 16.94 -39.92 -42.92
N VAL A 516 16.19 -39.79 -44.01
CA VAL A 516 14.74 -39.74 -44.15
C VAL A 516 13.99 -40.56 -43.09
N ARG A 517 12.90 -40.02 -42.54
CA ARG A 517 11.85 -40.84 -41.92
C ARG A 517 10.46 -40.51 -42.46
N PRO A 518 9.58 -41.51 -42.62
CA PRO A 518 8.37 -41.44 -43.42
C PRO A 518 7.19 -40.87 -42.64
N LYS A 519 6.23 -40.29 -43.36
CA LYS A 519 4.88 -39.99 -42.86
C LYS A 519 4.17 -41.30 -42.51
N LEU A 520 3.60 -41.40 -41.30
CA LEU A 520 2.60 -42.41 -40.98
C LEU A 520 1.35 -41.83 -40.33
N HIS A 521 0.26 -42.53 -40.62
CA HIS A 521 -1.14 -42.09 -40.66
C HIS A 521 -1.81 -41.82 -39.31
N VAL A 522 -2.86 -41.01 -39.40
CA VAL A 522 -3.99 -40.89 -38.47
C VAL A 522 -4.80 -42.20 -38.46
N ARG A 523 -5.22 -42.66 -37.27
CA ARG A 523 -6.48 -43.40 -37.10
C ARG A 523 -7.23 -42.90 -35.87
N ARG A 524 -8.53 -42.64 -36.08
CA ARG A 524 -9.58 -42.46 -35.06
C ARG A 524 -9.93 -43.82 -34.45
N GLY A 525 -10.34 -43.81 -33.18
CA GLY A 525 -11.02 -44.92 -32.51
C GLY A 525 -11.88 -44.34 -31.38
N TYR A 526 -13.16 -44.70 -31.38
CA TYR A 526 -14.25 -44.30 -30.48
C TYR A 526 -14.35 -45.27 -29.29
N ASP A 527 -15.19 -44.86 -28.31
CA ASP A 527 -15.83 -45.65 -27.23
C ASP A 527 -14.95 -45.97 -25.99
N GLU A 528 -15.40 -45.94 -24.72
CA GLU A 528 -16.75 -45.94 -24.15
C GLU A 528 -16.70 -45.50 -22.66
N ALA A 529 -17.87 -45.36 -22.04
CA ALA A 529 -18.16 -44.73 -20.74
C ALA A 529 -17.68 -45.47 -19.48
N GLY A 530 -17.60 -44.72 -18.37
CA GLY A 530 -17.47 -45.24 -17.00
C GLY A 530 -17.96 -44.22 -15.97
N HIS A 531 -19.18 -44.42 -15.48
CA HIS A 531 -19.84 -43.66 -14.42
C HIS A 531 -19.13 -43.81 -13.06
N GLY A 532 -19.19 -42.75 -12.26
CA GLY A 532 -18.81 -42.75 -10.85
C GLY A 532 -19.29 -41.46 -10.18
N GLU A 533 -20.54 -41.47 -9.72
CA GLU A 533 -21.13 -40.44 -8.86
C GLU A 533 -20.53 -40.54 -7.45
N VAL A 534 -20.19 -39.39 -6.86
CA VAL A 534 -20.05 -39.23 -5.41
C VAL A 534 -20.66 -37.88 -5.04
N GLU A 535 -21.69 -37.97 -4.22
CA GLU A 535 -22.50 -36.88 -3.66
C GLU A 535 -21.65 -35.87 -2.86
N GLN A 536 -21.94 -34.58 -3.02
CA GLN A 536 -21.47 -33.51 -2.14
C GLN A 536 -22.67 -32.90 -1.42
N GLU A 537 -22.73 -33.12 -0.10
CA GLU A 537 -23.63 -32.42 0.81
C GLU A 537 -23.32 -30.92 0.84
N GLN A 538 -24.40 -30.13 0.72
CA GLN A 538 -24.42 -28.68 0.88
C GLN A 538 -24.34 -28.29 2.36
N MET A 539 -23.40 -27.40 2.70
CA MET A 539 -23.55 -26.51 3.85
C MET A 539 -23.37 -25.07 3.38
N GLY A 540 -24.44 -24.29 3.55
CA GLY A 540 -24.62 -22.95 3.01
C GLY A 540 -23.56 -21.94 3.45
N GLN A 541 -23.09 -21.16 2.48
CA GLN A 541 -22.38 -19.91 2.70
C GLN A 541 -23.40 -18.78 2.81
N VAL A 542 -23.38 -18.08 3.94
CA VAL A 542 -23.97 -16.75 4.09
C VAL A 542 -23.04 -15.77 3.38
N GLU A 543 -23.48 -15.24 2.25
CA GLU A 543 -22.81 -14.13 1.56
C GLU A 543 -22.98 -12.85 2.38
N VAL A 544 -21.86 -12.26 2.77
CA VAL A 544 -21.78 -10.86 3.21
C VAL A 544 -21.36 -10.06 1.99
N GLU A 545 -22.28 -9.29 1.42
CA GLU A 545 -22.03 -8.36 0.33
C GLU A 545 -20.94 -7.35 0.71
N ILE A 546 -19.82 -7.41 -0.01
CA ILE A 546 -18.83 -6.33 -0.06
C ILE A 546 -18.80 -5.87 -1.52
N GLY A 547 -19.63 -4.87 -1.85
CA GLY A 547 -19.68 -4.28 -3.17
C GLY A 547 -18.36 -3.58 -3.54
N PRO A 548 -17.78 -3.85 -4.73
CA PRO A 548 -16.66 -3.08 -5.26
C PRO A 548 -16.99 -2.57 -6.67
N GLU A 549 -17.52 -1.35 -6.82
CA GLU A 549 -17.56 -0.70 -8.14
C GLU A 549 -17.29 0.79 -8.01
N PHE A 550 -16.13 1.23 -8.48
CA PHE A 550 -15.94 2.54 -9.10
C PHE A 550 -14.84 2.37 -10.13
N VAL A 551 -15.25 1.85 -11.29
CA VAL A 551 -14.49 1.88 -12.53
C VAL A 551 -14.72 3.25 -13.16
N TRP A 552 -13.64 3.83 -13.66
CA TRP A 552 -13.61 5.08 -14.38
C TRP A 552 -14.35 4.95 -15.72
N GLU A 553 -15.52 5.56 -15.84
CA GLU A 553 -16.12 5.87 -17.13
C GLU A 553 -16.25 7.38 -17.32
N SER A 554 -15.72 7.80 -18.45
CA SER A 554 -15.54 9.17 -18.92
C SER A 554 -16.85 9.79 -19.38
N PHE A 555 -17.15 10.98 -18.86
CA PHE A 555 -18.15 11.91 -19.38
C PHE A 555 -17.76 12.38 -20.79
N GLN A 556 -18.62 12.11 -21.78
CA GLN A 556 -18.84 13.01 -22.92
C GLN A 556 -20.35 13.12 -23.17
N SER A 557 -20.74 14.36 -23.47
CA SER A 557 -22.07 14.95 -23.53
C SER A 557 -23.08 14.28 -24.47
N THR A 558 -24.35 14.36 -24.09
CA THR A 558 -25.37 15.03 -24.94
C THR A 558 -26.52 15.55 -24.09
N GLN A 559 -26.76 16.86 -24.16
CA GLN A 559 -28.04 17.48 -23.80
C GLN A 559 -29.15 16.91 -24.69
N LYS A 560 -30.33 16.67 -24.12
CA LYS A 560 -31.59 17.26 -24.60
C LYS A 560 -32.64 17.16 -23.49
N SER A 561 -33.28 18.30 -23.27
CA SER A 561 -34.49 18.50 -22.48
C SER A 561 -35.64 17.63 -23.00
N ASP A 562 -36.53 17.20 -22.11
CA ASP A 562 -37.94 17.63 -22.07
C ASP A 562 -38.68 16.84 -20.96
N LEU A 563 -39.26 17.60 -20.01
CA LEU A 563 -40.34 17.20 -19.10
C LEU A 563 -41.68 17.11 -19.88
N PRO A 564 -42.82 16.75 -19.27
CA PRO A 564 -43.13 15.80 -18.19
C PRO A 564 -44.30 14.86 -18.63
N PHE A 565 -44.75 13.92 -17.77
CA PHE A 565 -46.19 13.74 -17.44
C PHE A 565 -46.37 12.69 -16.31
N GLU A 566 -47.37 12.99 -15.49
CA GLU A 566 -47.99 12.27 -14.36
C GLU A 566 -48.29 10.78 -14.68
N VAL A 567 -48.33 9.85 -13.73
CA VAL A 567 -49.21 9.73 -12.54
C VAL A 567 -48.53 8.90 -11.46
#